data_AF-A0A7X9BXD7-F1
#
_entry.id   AF-A0A7X9BXD7-F1
#
_cell.length_a   1.000
_cell.length_b   1.000
_cell.length_c   1.000
_cell.angle_alpha   90.00
_cell.angle_beta   90.00
_cell.angle_gamma   90.00
#
_symmetry.space_group_name_H-M   'P 1'
#
loop_
_entity.id
_entity.type
_entity.pdbx_description
1 polymer ?
#
loop_
_entity_poly.entity_id
_entity_poly.type
_entity_poly.pdbx_seq_one_letter_code
_entity_poly.pdbx_strand_id
1 'polypeptide(L)'
;WQIDLNSLPIEAYVYLGFVIIFGTMIAFWFYIESLQNLSPKETSLFSSLEPLAAVLATVFWLKEPFGSFQWLGAACMMVMILMLALSKESSSNESSKA
;
A
#
# COMPACT_ATOMS: atom_id res chain seq x y z
N TRP A 1 16.97 -12.07 24.27
CA TRP A 1 16.67 -12.74 22.99
C TRP A 1 18.02 -13.04 22.34
N GLN A 2 18.56 -14.25 22.55
CA GLN A 2 19.82 -14.69 21.94
C GLN A 2 19.45 -15.69 20.85
N ILE A 3 19.37 -15.24 19.60
CA ILE A 3 19.33 -16.19 18.48
C ILE A 3 20.76 -16.68 18.27
N ASP A 4 20.99 -17.97 18.45
CA ASP A 4 22.21 -18.62 18.01
C ASP A 4 22.19 -18.76 16.48
N LEU A 5 22.71 -17.74 15.78
CA LEU A 5 22.77 -17.69 14.32
C LEU A 5 23.55 -18.88 13.73
N ASN A 6 24.53 -19.42 14.46
CA ASN A 6 25.30 -20.60 14.05
C ASN A 6 24.51 -21.92 14.08
N SER A 7 23.33 -21.95 14.72
CA SER A 7 22.47 -23.13 14.73
C SER A 7 21.49 -23.19 13.56
N LEU A 8 21.36 -22.10 12.79
CA LEU A 8 20.40 -22.02 11.70
C LEU A 8 20.86 -22.89 10.50
N PRO A 9 19.97 -23.72 9.92
CA PRO A 9 20.30 -24.54 8.77
C PRO A 9 20.62 -23.65 7.56
N ILE A 10 21.48 -24.15 6.66
CA ILE A 10 21.90 -23.42 5.44
C ILE A 10 20.69 -23.00 4.59
N GLU A 11 19.62 -23.80 4.63
CA GLU A 11 18.34 -23.55 3.96
C GLU A 11 17.68 -22.25 4.44
N ALA A 12 17.73 -21.96 5.74
CA ALA A 12 17.16 -20.74 6.31
C ALA A 12 17.88 -19.49 5.79
N TYR A 13 19.20 -19.55 5.61
CA TYR A 13 19.98 -18.46 5.01
C TYR A 13 19.61 -18.23 3.55
N VAL A 14 19.37 -19.30 2.78
CA VAL A 14 18.93 -19.20 1.38
C VAL A 14 17.54 -18.58 1.29
N TYR A 15 16.60 -19.03 2.12
CA TYR A 15 15.26 -18.43 2.16
C TYR A 15 15.28 -16.96 2.61
N LEU A 16 16.10 -16.63 3.60
CA LEU A 16 16.27 -15.25 4.07
C LEU A 16 16.82 -14.37 2.94
N GLY A 17 17.87 -14.81 2.26
CA GLY A 17 18.45 -14.09 1.11
C GLY A 17 17.44 -13.92 -0.02
N PHE A 18 16.68 -14.97 -0.33
CA PHE A 18 15.63 -14.91 -1.35
C PHE A 18 14.54 -13.88 -1.01
N VAL A 19 14.02 -13.89 0.23
CA VAL A 19 12.98 -12.94 0.67
C VAL A 19 13.52 -11.52 0.68
N ILE A 20 14.77 -11.29 1.09
CA ILE A 20 15.38 -9.95 1.06
C ILE A 20 15.52 -9.44 -0.38
N ILE A 21 15.99 -10.26 -1.32
CA ILE A 21 16.19 -9.78 -2.69
C ILE A 21 14.86 -9.63 -3.42
N PHE A 22 14.04 -10.69 -3.44
CA PHE A 22 12.82 -10.72 -4.24
C PHE A 22 11.61 -10.13 -3.53
N GLY A 23 11.48 -10.37 -2.23
CA GLY A 23 10.34 -9.91 -1.43
C GLY A 23 10.44 -8.44 -1.00
N THR A 24 11.66 -7.92 -0.80
CA THR A 24 11.85 -6.52 -0.37
C THR A 24 12.58 -5.68 -1.42
N MET A 25 13.86 -5.95 -1.76
CA MET A 25 14.63 -5.06 -2.64
C MET A 25 13.97 -4.82 -4.00
N ILE A 26 13.57 -5.89 -4.70
CA ILE A 26 12.91 -5.77 -6.02
C ILE A 26 11.52 -5.15 -5.88
N ALA A 27 10.75 -5.53 -4.86
CA ALA A 27 9.42 -4.95 -4.62
C ALA A 27 9.50 -3.44 -4.35
N PHE A 28 10.46 -2.99 -3.53
CA PHE A 28 10.73 -1.58 -3.28
C PHE A 28 11.26 -0.86 -4.51
N TRP A 29 12.13 -1.49 -5.29
CA TRP A 29 12.60 -0.89 -6.54
C TRP A 29 11.43 -0.64 -7.49
N PHE A 30 10.57 -1.64 -7.70
CA PHE A 30 9.40 -1.52 -8.56
C PHE A 30 8.41 -0.47 -8.05
N TYR A 31 8.26 -0.35 -6.72
CA TYR A 31 7.49 0.73 -6.11
C TYR A 31 8.06 2.10 -6.47
N ILE A 32 9.36 2.32 -6.28
CA ILE A 32 10.01 3.60 -6.59
C ILE A 32 9.99 3.90 -8.10
N GLU A 33 10.21 2.91 -8.95
CA GLU A 33 10.10 3.04 -10.41
C GLU A 33 8.67 3.42 -10.83
N SER A 34 7.66 2.77 -10.23
CA SER A 34 6.25 3.12 -10.42
C SER A 34 5.96 4.54 -9.97
N LEU A 35 6.57 5.00 -8.87
CA LEU A 35 6.38 6.38 -8.39
C LEU A 35 7.09 7.42 -9.26
N GLN A 36 8.21 7.08 -9.90
CA GLN A 36 8.94 8.00 -10.79
C GLN A 36 8.23 8.21 -12.13
N ASN A 37 7.51 7.20 -12.61
CA ASN A 37 6.71 7.29 -13.84
C ASN A 37 5.32 7.89 -13.63
N LEU A 38 4.85 7.97 -12.38
CA LEU A 38 3.58 8.59 -12.01
C LEU A 38 3.79 10.07 -11.64
N SER A 39 2.90 10.94 -12.13
CA SER A 39 2.88 12.34 -11.70
C SER A 39 2.70 12.40 -10.17
N PRO A 40 3.28 13.38 -9.43
CA PRO A 40 3.08 13.54 -7.98
C PRO A 40 1.60 13.50 -7.53
N LYS A 41 0.69 13.78 -8.46
CA LYS A 41 -0.77 13.68 -8.30
C LYS A 41 -1.22 12.22 -8.12
N GLU A 42 -0.72 11.29 -8.92
CA GLU A 42 -1.09 9.87 -8.88
C GLU A 42 -0.44 9.15 -7.69
N THR A 43 0.78 9.54 -7.30
CA THR A 43 1.45 9.04 -6.09
C THR A 43 0.64 9.31 -4.82
N SER A 44 0.00 10.49 -4.71
CA SER A 44 -0.88 10.77 -3.55
C SER A 44 -2.14 9.90 -3.52
N LEU A 45 -2.62 9.46 -4.67
CA LEU A 45 -3.76 8.53 -4.78
C LEU A 45 -3.35 7.10 -4.43
N PHE A 46 -2.18 6.67 -4.89
CA PHE A 46 -1.62 5.36 -4.51
C PHE A 46 -1.33 5.27 -3.01
N SER A 47 -0.86 6.35 -2.37
CA SER A 47 -0.68 6.37 -0.92
C SER A 47 -2.01 6.34 -0.15
N SER A 48 -3.08 6.93 -0.71
CA SER A 48 -4.43 6.83 -0.11
C SER A 48 -5.13 5.49 -0.41
N LEU A 49 -4.62 4.69 -1.36
CA LEU A 49 -5.06 3.32 -1.60
C LEU A 49 -4.53 2.32 -0.56
N GLU A 50 -3.47 2.64 0.17
CA GLU A 50 -2.87 1.79 1.22
C GLU A 50 -3.87 1.39 2.32
N PRO A 51 -4.62 2.32 2.97
CA PRO A 51 -5.65 1.94 3.94
C PRO A 51 -6.78 1.11 3.32
N LEU A 52 -7.11 1.32 2.04
CA LEU A 52 -8.12 0.52 1.35
C LEU A 52 -7.64 -0.92 1.12
N ALA A 53 -6.41 -1.09 0.63
CA ALA A 53 -5.79 -2.40 0.43
C ALA A 53 -5.67 -3.16 1.76
N ALA A 54 -5.35 -2.48 2.86
CA ALA A 54 -5.32 -3.07 4.20
C ALA A 54 -6.70 -3.60 4.62
N VAL A 55 -7.77 -2.82 4.42
CA VAL A 55 -9.14 -3.27 4.70
C VAL A 55 -9.50 -4.49 3.85
N LEU A 56 -9.22 -4.46 2.54
CA LEU A 56 -9.48 -5.60 1.64
C LEU A 56 -8.68 -6.85 2.06
N ALA A 57 -7.40 -6.70 2.37
CA ALA A 57 -6.56 -7.82 2.84
C ALA A 57 -7.11 -8.42 4.15
N THR A 58 -7.59 -7.59 5.07
CA THR A 58 -8.15 -8.05 6.33
C THR A 58 -9.45 -8.85 6.11
N VAL A 59 -10.33 -8.38 5.22
CA VAL A 59 -11.60 -9.07 4.90
C VAL A 59 -11.36 -10.36 4.10
N PHE A 60 -10.60 -10.28 3.01
CA PHE A 60 -10.45 -11.39 2.06
C PHE A 60 -9.42 -12.43 2.53
N TRP A 61 -8.30 -11.98 3.09
CA TRP A 61 -7.21 -12.87 3.49
C TRP A 61 -7.38 -13.36 4.92
N LEU A 62 -7.57 -12.44 5.87
CA LEU A 62 -7.62 -12.77 7.30
C LEU A 62 -8.99 -13.29 7.75
N LYS A 63 -10.05 -13.07 6.95
CA LYS A 63 -11.45 -13.44 7.26
C LYS A 63 -11.88 -13.00 8.66
N GLU A 64 -11.38 -11.86 9.09
CA GLU A 64 -11.70 -11.29 10.39
C GLU A 64 -13.20 -10.91 10.41
N PRO A 65 -13.94 -11.17 11.51
CA PRO A 65 -15.37 -10.91 11.57
C PRO A 65 -15.64 -9.41 11.58
N PHE A 66 -15.81 -8.83 10.39
CA PHE A 66 -16.16 -7.43 10.22
C PHE A 66 -17.58 -7.16 10.73
N GLY A 67 -17.68 -6.46 11.86
CA GLY A 67 -18.96 -5.98 12.39
C GLY A 67 -19.56 -4.86 11.53
N SER A 68 -20.86 -4.56 11.73
CA SER A 68 -21.61 -3.57 10.94
C SER A 68 -20.98 -2.17 10.97
N PHE A 69 -20.39 -1.77 12.10
CA PHE A 69 -19.70 -0.48 12.23
C PHE A 69 -18.38 -0.42 11.45
N GLN A 70 -17.68 -1.54 11.28
CA GLN A 70 -16.45 -1.60 10.50
C GLN A 70 -16.74 -1.44 9.01
N TRP A 71 -17.82 -2.05 8.52
CA TRP A 71 -18.31 -1.82 7.15
C TRP A 71 -18.71 -0.38 6.89
N LEU A 72 -19.35 0.27 7.86
CA LEU A 72 -19.70 1.70 7.75
C LEU A 72 -18.44 2.58 7.71
N GLY A 73 -17.44 2.27 8.55
CA GLY A 73 -16.15 2.95 8.53
C GLY A 73 -15.40 2.77 7.21
N ALA A 74 -15.37 1.54 6.68
CA ALA A 74 -14.77 1.22 5.39
C ALA A 74 -15.46 1.95 4.23
N ALA A 75 -16.80 2.02 4.24
CA ALA A 75 -17.56 2.78 3.25
C ALA A 75 -17.26 4.28 3.33
N CYS A 76 -17.18 4.84 4.54
CA CYS A 76 -16.82 6.25 4.76
C CYS A 76 -15.40 6.56 4.27
N MET A 77 -14.41 5.69 4.56
CA MET A 77 -13.05 5.81 4.02
C MET A 77 -13.04 5.77 2.49
N MET A 78 -13.76 4.83 1.87
CA MET A 78 -13.87 4.76 0.41
C MET A 78 -14.42 6.05 -0.18
N VAL A 79 -15.50 6.61 0.40
CA VAL A 79 -16.08 7.87 -0.07
C VAL A 79 -15.08 9.02 0.05
N MET A 80 -14.35 9.12 1.16
CA MET A 80 -13.32 10.16 1.35
C MET A 80 -12.21 10.05 0.29
N ILE A 81 -11.71 8.83 0.03
CA ILE A 81 -10.66 8.59 -0.96
C ILE A 81 -11.16 8.95 -2.37
N LEU A 82 -12.37 8.52 -2.74
CA LEU A 82 -12.98 8.85 -4.04
C LEU A 82 -13.21 10.35 -4.21
N MET A 83 -13.66 11.03 -3.16
CA MET A 83 -13.88 12.48 -3.20
C MET A 83 -12.54 13.22 -3.38
N LEU A 84 -11.48 12.80 -2.67
CA LEU A 84 -10.15 13.38 -2.83
C LEU A 84 -9.55 13.11 -4.22
N ALA A 85 -9.84 11.94 -4.79
CA ALA A 85 -9.45 11.58 -6.16
C ALA A 85 -10.10 12.49 -7.21
N LEU A 86 -11.42 12.72 -7.08
CA LEU A 86 -12.19 13.52 -8.03
C LEU A 86 -11.99 15.03 -7.85
N SER A 87 -11.91 15.53 -6.61
CA SER A 87 -11.73 16.98 -6.34
C SER A 87 -10.35 17.51 -6.73
N LYS A 88 -9.35 16.65 -6.90
CA LYS A 88 -8.01 17.07 -7.35
C LYS A 88 -7.93 17.31 -8.87
N GLU A 89 -8.92 16.84 -9.64
CA GLU A 89 -9.04 17.14 -11.07
C GLU A 89 -9.50 18.60 -11.31
N SER A 90 -10.34 19.14 -10.42
CA SER A 90 -10.86 20.51 -10.58
C SER A 90 -9.85 21.60 -10.21
N SER A 91 -8.79 21.30 -9.46
CA SER A 91 -7.77 22.29 -9.08
C SER A 91 -6.66 22.49 -10.12
N SER A 92 -6.76 21.92 -11.32
CA SER A 92 -5.85 22.24 -12.44
C SER A 92 -6.51 22.98 -13.61
N ASN A 93 -7.68 23.60 -13.38
CA ASN A 93 -8.35 24.41 -14.40
C ASN A 93 -8.56 25.89 -14.00
N GLU A 94 -8.04 26.34 -12.84
CA GLU A 94 -8.08 27.75 -12.44
C GLU A 94 -6.77 28.53 -12.65
N SER A 95 -5.64 27.87 -12.96
CA SER A 95 -4.35 28.58 -13.14
C SER A 95 -4.06 29.02 -14.59
N SER A 96 -5.04 28.96 -15.51
CA SER A 96 -4.89 29.44 -16.89
C SER A 96 -5.86 30.57 -17.24
N LYS A 97 -6.32 31.33 -16.25
CA LYS A 97 -6.97 32.64 -16.41
C LYS A 97 -6.60 33.56 -15.24
N ALA A 98 -5.32 33.92 -15.17
CA ALA A 98 -4.85 35.12 -14.47
C ALA A 98 -3.77 35.77 -15.32
#